data_AF-A0A433QKY0-F1
#
_entry.id   AF-A0A433QKY0-F1
#
_cell.length_a   1.000
_cell.length_b   1.000
_cell.length_c   1.000
_cell.angle_alpha   90.00
_cell.angle_beta   90.00
_cell.angle_gamma   90.00
#
_symmetry.space_group_name_H-M   'P 1'
#
loop_
_entity.id
_entity.type
_entity.pdbx_description
1 polymer ?
#
loop_
_entity_poly.entity_id
_entity_poly.type
_entity_poly.pdbx_seq_one_letter_code
_entity_poly.pdbx_strand_id
1 'polypeptide(L)'
;MNNLPIDLLIQIFIYVSDPAPWSHVNHLFRKISRDPITIANWSLVRYGPWRAFDRMIGYHSRTLIPAVAKSMLIKGARLPRYLVQNLRG
;
A
#
# COMPACT_ATOMS: atom_id res chain seq x y z
N MET A 1 24.06 -7.72 16.24
CA MET A 1 23.18 -7.91 15.07
C MET A 1 23.13 -6.58 14.34
N ASN A 2 23.59 -6.55 13.09
CA ASN A 2 23.53 -5.35 12.25
C ASN A 2 22.06 -5.08 11.91
N ASN A 3 21.44 -4.16 12.64
CA ASN A 3 20.06 -3.77 12.37
C ASN A 3 20.01 -3.02 11.04
N LEU A 4 19.36 -3.62 10.04
CA LEU A 4 18.99 -2.92 8.82
C LEU A 4 18.17 -1.68 9.19
N PRO A 5 18.49 -0.50 8.62
CA PRO A 5 17.65 0.69 8.72
C PRO A 5 16.20 0.37 8.37
N ILE A 6 15.26 0.91 9.14
CA ILE A 6 13.83 0.65 8.95
C ILE A 6 13.36 1.05 7.54
N ASP A 7 13.95 2.10 6.98
CA ASP A 7 13.64 2.60 5.64
C ASP A 7 13.97 1.58 4.55
N LEU A 8 15.09 0.85 4.70
CA LEU A 8 15.46 -0.22 3.78
C LEU A 8 14.49 -1.40 3.90
N LEU A 9 14.03 -1.72 5.11
CA LEU A 9 13.04 -2.77 5.32
C LEU A 9 11.69 -2.42 4.67
N ILE A 10 11.26 -1.16 4.76
CA ILE A 10 10.06 -0.66 4.08
C ILE A 10 10.23 -0.76 2.56
N GLN A 11 11.39 -0.36 2.03
CA GLN A 11 11.66 -0.48 0.59
C GLN A 11 11.62 -1.93 0.12
N ILE A 12 12.29 -2.85 0.83
CA ILE A 12 12.25 -4.27 0.50
C ILE A 12 10.80 -4.77 0.50
N PHE A 13 10.05 -4.44 1.56
CA PHE A 13 8.65 -4.84 1.69
C PHE A 13 7.79 -4.42 0.49
N ILE A 14 7.98 -3.19 -0.02
CA ILE A 14 7.24 -2.67 -1.18
C ILE A 14 7.44 -3.53 -2.44
N TYR A 15 8.59 -4.20 -2.59
CA TYR A 15 8.92 -5.02 -3.76
C TYR A 15 8.65 -6.52 -3.58
N VAL A 16 8.27 -6.97 -2.38
CA VAL A 16 7.98 -8.40 -2.12
C VAL A 16 6.64 -8.80 -2.78
N SER A 17 6.60 -10.00 -3.35
CA SER A 17 5.41 -10.53 -4.04
C SER A 17 4.22 -10.77 -3.11
N ASP A 18 4.47 -11.34 -1.93
CA ASP A 18 3.49 -11.55 -0.87
C ASP A 18 4.08 -11.11 0.49
N PRO A 19 3.60 -9.99 1.05
CA PRO A 19 4.08 -9.51 2.33
C PRO A 19 3.43 -10.20 3.55
N ALA A 20 2.39 -11.01 3.38
CA ALA A 20 1.65 -11.58 4.51
C ALA A 20 2.53 -12.40 5.48
N PRO A 21 3.47 -13.26 5.02
CA PRO A 21 4.33 -14.03 5.91
C PRO A 21 5.22 -13.18 6.82
N TRP A 22 5.62 -11.98 6.37
CA TRP A 22 6.49 -11.08 7.13
C TRP A 22 5.82 -10.60 8.41
N SER A 23 4.50 -10.48 8.40
CA SER A 23 3.72 -10.03 9.55
C SER A 23 3.79 -10.97 10.76
N HIS A 24 4.23 -12.23 10.54
CA HIS A 24 4.35 -13.26 11.58
C HIS A 24 5.77 -13.39 12.15
N VAL A 25 6.76 -12.76 11.53
CA VAL A 25 8.18 -12.96 11.89
C VAL A 25 8.55 -12.21 13.17
N ASN A 26 8.20 -10.91 13.27
CA ASN A 26 8.43 -10.11 14.48
C ASN A 26 7.53 -8.87 14.52
N HIS A 27 7.55 -8.14 15.65
CA HIS A 27 6.74 -6.94 15.86
C HIS A 27 7.05 -5.80 14.87
N LEU A 28 8.31 -5.64 14.45
CA LEU A 28 8.72 -4.60 13.51
C LEU A 28 8.13 -4.86 12.12
N PHE A 29 8.26 -6.07 11.61
CA PHE A 29 7.69 -6.48 10.32
C PHE A 29 6.18 -6.46 10.36
N ARG A 30 5.56 -6.86 11.48
CA ARG A 30 4.11 -6.69 11.68
C ARG A 30 3.68 -5.23 11.63
N LYS A 31 4.50 -4.30 12.14
CA LYS A 31 4.23 -2.86 12.08
C LYS A 31 4.34 -2.35 10.64
N ILE A 32 5.42 -2.68 9.93
CA ILE A 32 5.64 -2.31 8.53
C ILE A 32 4.54 -2.89 7.64
N SER A 33 4.16 -4.15 7.86
CA SER A 33 3.15 -4.83 7.06
C SER A 33 1.74 -4.32 7.23
N ARG A 34 1.51 -3.51 8.26
CA ARG A 34 0.22 -2.87 8.57
C ARG A 34 0.25 -1.37 8.34
N ASP A 35 1.41 -0.81 7.98
CA ASP A 35 1.57 0.61 7.74
C ASP A 35 0.80 1.00 6.45
N PRO A 36 -0.18 1.93 6.54
CA PRO A 36 -1.01 2.29 5.40
C PRO A 36 -0.24 2.81 4.19
N ILE A 37 0.83 3.59 4.40
CA ILE A 37 1.64 4.14 3.31
C ILE A 37 2.45 3.04 2.65
N THR A 38 3.02 2.13 3.43
CA THR A 38 3.77 0.98 2.94
C THR A 38 2.88 0.07 2.10
N ILE A 39 1.67 -0.27 2.57
CA ILE A 39 0.70 -1.08 1.82
C ILE A 39 0.25 -0.39 0.53
N ALA A 40 0.04 0.93 0.58
CA ALA A 40 -0.33 1.71 -0.60
C ALA A 40 0.78 1.70 -1.67
N ASN A 41 2.04 1.86 -1.25
CA ASN A 41 3.19 1.79 -2.15
C ASN A 41 3.38 0.38 -2.72
N TRP A 42 3.27 -0.65 -1.87
CA TRP A 42 3.28 -2.04 -2.31
C TRP A 42 2.19 -2.32 -3.34
N SER A 43 0.97 -1.83 -3.10
CA SER A 43 -0.15 -1.99 -4.04
C SER A 43 0.13 -1.32 -5.39
N LEU A 44 0.77 -0.14 -5.37
CA LEU A 44 1.17 0.57 -6.58
C LEU A 44 2.22 -0.18 -7.39
N VAL A 45 3.24 -0.72 -6.72
CA VAL A 45 4.31 -1.50 -7.37
C VAL A 45 3.76 -2.82 -7.90
N ARG A 46 2.96 -3.54 -7.11
CA ARG A 46 2.48 -4.88 -7.45
C ARG A 46 1.41 -4.91 -8.53
N TYR A 47 0.47 -3.96 -8.51
CA TYR A 47 -0.71 -3.98 -9.39
C TYR A 47 -0.71 -2.86 -10.42
N GLY A 48 0.23 -1.91 -10.32
CA GLY A 48 0.31 -0.76 -11.19
C GLY A 48 -0.73 0.33 -10.89
N PRO A 49 -0.59 1.49 -11.55
CA PRO A 49 -1.36 2.69 -11.20
C PRO A 49 -2.87 2.54 -11.37
N TRP A 50 -3.32 1.69 -12.28
CA TRP A 50 -4.74 1.53 -12.62
C TRP A 50 -5.51 0.59 -11.69
N ARG A 51 -4.83 -0.36 -11.04
CA ARG A 51 -5.46 -1.40 -10.21
C ARG A 51 -5.13 -1.27 -8.72
N ALA A 52 -4.16 -0.42 -8.37
CA ALA A 52 -3.75 -0.23 -6.98
C ALA A 52 -4.92 0.22 -6.08
N PHE A 53 -5.76 1.15 -6.56
CA PHE A 53 -6.93 1.59 -5.80
C PHE A 53 -7.97 0.48 -5.63
N ASP A 54 -8.29 -0.29 -6.67
CA ASP A 54 -9.23 -1.41 -6.55
C ASP A 54 -8.77 -2.44 -5.53
N ARG A 55 -7.46 -2.74 -5.51
CA ARG A 55 -6.89 -3.65 -4.51
C ARG A 55 -6.93 -3.06 -3.10
N MET A 56 -6.60 -1.79 -2.94
CA MET A 56 -6.71 -1.12 -1.65
C MET A 56 -8.15 -1.10 -1.13
N ILE A 57 -9.14 -0.84 -1.98
CA ILE A 57 -10.56 -0.84 -1.61
C ILE A 57 -11.02 -2.25 -1.24
N GLY A 58 -10.66 -3.26 -2.05
CA GLY A 58 -11.10 -4.64 -1.83
C GLY A 58 -10.49 -5.32 -0.60
N TYR A 59 -9.20 -5.08 -0.33
CA TYR A 59 -8.42 -5.86 0.66
C TYR A 59 -7.92 -5.04 1.84
N HIS A 60 -7.79 -3.72 1.68
CA HIS A 60 -7.16 -2.85 2.67
C HIS A 60 -7.98 -1.58 2.94
N SER A 61 -9.31 -1.65 2.82
CA SER A 61 -10.22 -0.50 2.93
C SER A 61 -10.02 0.34 4.19
N ARG A 62 -9.76 -0.31 5.33
CA ARG A 62 -9.49 0.34 6.63
C ARG A 62 -8.24 1.22 6.64
N THR A 63 -7.30 0.98 5.73
CA THR A 63 -6.05 1.76 5.61
C THR A 63 -6.17 2.89 4.60
N LEU A 64 -7.26 2.92 3.81
CA LEU A 64 -7.51 3.91 2.77
C LEU A 64 -8.11 5.20 3.36
N ILE A 65 -7.33 5.88 4.21
CA ILE A 65 -7.67 7.20 4.73
C ILE A 65 -7.36 8.31 3.69
N PRO A 66 -7.95 9.52 3.81
CA PRO A 66 -7.76 10.58 2.82
C PRO A 66 -6.28 10.92 2.54
N ALA A 67 -5.43 10.90 3.57
CA ALA A 67 -3.99 11.15 3.41
C ALA A 67 -3.30 10.08 2.54
N VAL A 68 -3.68 8.81 2.71
CA VAL A 68 -3.12 7.68 1.94
C VAL A 68 -3.64 7.73 0.51
N ALA A 69 -4.93 7.96 0.31
CA ALA A 69 -5.51 8.13 -1.02
C ALA A 69 -4.84 9.29 -1.78
N LYS A 70 -4.63 10.43 -1.12
CA LYS A 70 -3.90 11.58 -1.70
C LYS A 70 -2.48 11.21 -2.07
N SER A 71 -1.75 10.51 -1.19
CA SER A 71 -0.38 10.03 -1.46
C SER A 71 -0.34 9.11 -2.68
N MET A 72 -1.29 8.19 -2.80
CA MET A 72 -1.40 7.31 -3.97
C MET A 72 -1.61 8.09 -5.27
N LEU A 73 -2.53 9.07 -5.27
CA LEU A 73 -2.80 9.90 -6.45
C LEU A 73 -1.58 10.72 -6.87
N ILE A 74 -0.85 11.32 -5.91
CA ILE A 74 0.40 12.05 -6.16
C ILE A 74 1.44 11.13 -6.81
N LYS A 75 1.50 9.86 -6.38
CA LYS A 75 2.39 8.84 -6.93
C LYS A 75 1.91 8.23 -8.26
N GLY A 76 0.85 8.78 -8.85
CA GLY A 76 0.35 8.39 -10.17
C GLY A 76 -0.69 7.28 -10.17
N ALA A 77 -1.21 6.88 -9.00
CA ALA A 77 -2.38 6.01 -8.93
C ALA A 77 -3.56 6.68 -9.65
N ARG A 78 -4.35 5.89 -10.37
CA ARG A 78 -5.55 6.37 -11.06
C ARG A 78 -6.78 5.81 -10.38
N LEU A 79 -7.77 6.68 -10.20
CA LEU A 79 -9.05 6.27 -9.64
C LEU A 79 -9.74 5.30 -10.62
N PRO A 80 -10.34 4.22 -10.10
CA PRO A 80 -11.19 3.34 -10.88
C PRO A 80 -12.35 4.13 -11.49
N ARG A 81 -12.78 3.71 -12.70
CA ARG A 81 -13.83 4.42 -13.45
C ARG A 81 -15.13 4.60 -12.67
N TYR A 82 -15.55 3.59 -11.92
CA TYR A 82 -16.79 3.65 -11.13
C TYR A 82 -16.72 4.71 -10.02
N LEU A 83 -15.55 4.92 -9.41
CA LEU A 83 -15.36 6.00 -8.44
C LEU A 83 -15.47 7.37 -9.11
N VAL A 84 -14.83 7.54 -10.27
CA VAL A 84 -14.87 8.81 -11.01
C VAL A 84 -16.30 9.15 -11.47
N GLN A 85 -17.08 8.15 -11.86
CA GLN A 85 -18.47 8.33 -12.26
C GLN A 85 -19.35 8.73 -11.07
N ASN A 86 -19.19 8.07 -9.92
CA ASN A 86 -19.97 8.38 -8.72
C ASN A 86 -19.61 9.72 -8.06
N LEU A 87 -18.42 10.27 -8.34
CA LEU A 87 -17.99 11.58 -7.82
C LEU A 87 -18.46 12.77 -8.68
N ARG A 88 -18.97 12.51 -9.88
CA ARG A 88 -19.43 13.55 -10.82
C ARG A 88 -20.96 13.69 -10.88
N GLY A 89 -21.69 12.75 -10.30
CA GLY A 89 -23.14 12.84 -10.09
C GLY A 89 -23.43 13.41 -8.72
#